data_AF-A0A1A7BEW0-F1
#
_entry.id   AF-A0A1A7BEW0-F1
#
_cell.length_a   1.000
_cell.length_b   1.000
_cell.length_c   1.000
_cell.angle_alpha   90.00
_cell.angle_beta   90.00
_cell.angle_gamma   90.00
#
_symmetry.space_group_name_H-M   'P 1'
#
loop_
_entity.id
_entity.type
_entity.pdbx_description
1 polymer ?
#
loop_
_entity_poly.entity_id
_entity_poly.type
_entity_poly.pdbx_seq_one_letter_code
_entity_poly.pdbx_strand_id
1 'polypeptide(L)'
;MGAQDVLLGRVAGDTPVWIGARQFEYWRHTQVIIDVVPGRGSGMSLEAPEGVRFVTRSRVFTDAEAALLEDAGEPATGASAEVG
;
A
#
# COMPACT_ATOMS: atom_id res chain seq x y z
N MET A 1 12.90 6.08 -0.09
CA MET A 1 11.65 6.57 0.52
C MET A 1 11.86 8.01 0.90
N GLY A 2 10.87 8.85 0.68
CA GLY A 2 10.89 10.22 1.16
C GLY A 2 10.43 10.29 2.61
N ALA A 3 10.85 11.32 3.34
CA ALA A 3 10.38 11.62 4.69
C ALA A 3 8.84 11.70 4.78
N GLN A 4 8.18 12.03 3.67
CA GLN A 4 6.72 12.18 3.54
C GLN A 4 6.02 10.92 3.01
N ASP A 5 6.71 9.80 2.86
CA ASP A 5 6.05 8.54 2.53
C ASP A 5 5.32 8.01 3.77
N VAL A 6 4.14 7.43 3.59
CA VAL A 6 3.27 6.88 4.64
C VAL A 6 3.21 5.37 4.49
N LEU A 7 3.42 4.64 5.59
CA LEU A 7 3.33 3.18 5.61
C LEU A 7 1.86 2.74 5.62
N LEU A 8 1.41 2.09 4.54
CA LEU A 8 0.07 1.51 4.48
C LEU A 8 -0.03 0.16 5.20
N GLY A 9 1.10 -0.54 5.34
CA GLY A 9 1.15 -1.85 5.98
C GLY A 9 2.25 -2.73 5.38
N ARG A 10 2.16 -4.03 5.66
CA ARG A 10 3.08 -5.06 5.14
C ARG A 10 2.30 -6.15 4.42
N VAL A 11 2.85 -6.65 3.32
CA VAL A 11 2.27 -7.74 2.52
C VAL A 11 3.33 -8.83 2.28
N ALA A 12 2.89 -10.04 1.92
CA ALA A 12 3.78 -11.17 1.63
C ALA A 12 4.86 -11.36 2.72
N GLY A 13 4.43 -11.44 3.99
CA GLY A 13 5.29 -11.38 5.16
C GLY A 13 5.54 -9.93 5.57
N ASP A 14 6.80 -9.53 5.63
CA ASP A 14 7.21 -8.22 6.16
C ASP A 14 7.52 -7.18 5.07
N THR A 15 7.11 -7.39 3.82
CA THR A 15 7.40 -6.43 2.74
C THR A 15 6.55 -5.17 2.92
N PRO A 16 7.14 -3.99 3.20
CA PRO A 16 6.38 -2.81 3.51
C PRO A 16 5.86 -2.12 2.25
N VAL A 17 4.63 -1.59 2.33
CA VAL A 17 3.96 -0.88 1.23
C VAL A 17 3.80 0.59 1.63
N TRP A 18 4.33 1.47 0.80
CA TRP A 18 4.38 2.91 1.07
C TRP A 18 3.64 3.69 0.00
N ILE A 19 3.10 4.84 0.40
CA ILE A 19 2.42 5.79 -0.47
C ILE A 19 2.87 7.20 -0.13
N GLY A 20 3.01 8.10 -1.10
CA GLY A 20 3.37 9.49 -0.79
C GLY A 20 2.24 10.21 -0.04
N ALA A 21 2.55 11.09 0.92
CA ALA A 21 1.57 11.80 1.76
C ALA A 21 0.39 12.42 0.99
N ARG A 22 0.66 13.11 -0.13
CA ARG A 22 -0.41 13.68 -0.96
C ARG A 22 -1.37 12.63 -1.50
N GLN A 23 -0.85 11.47 -1.93
CA GLN A 23 -1.70 10.38 -2.40
C GLN A 23 -2.45 9.73 -1.23
N PHE A 24 -1.81 9.62 -0.06
CA PHE A 24 -2.44 9.13 1.16
C PHE A 24 -3.67 9.98 1.54
N GLU A 25 -3.59 11.31 1.51
CA GLU A 25 -4.74 12.18 1.81
C GLU A 25 -5.98 11.84 0.98
N TYR A 26 -5.78 11.57 -0.32
CA TYR A 26 -6.87 11.18 -1.21
C TYR A 26 -7.35 9.74 -0.99
N TRP A 27 -6.48 8.83 -0.55
CA TRP A 27 -6.75 7.38 -0.53
C TRP A 27 -6.96 6.81 0.88
N ARG A 28 -6.81 7.62 1.94
CA ARG A 28 -6.84 7.17 3.35
C ARG A 28 -8.12 6.46 3.78
N HIS A 29 -9.21 6.66 3.04
CA HIS A 29 -10.51 6.01 3.27
C HIS A 29 -10.69 4.74 2.45
N THR A 30 -9.64 4.24 1.80
CA THR A 30 -9.69 3.05 0.94
C THR A 30 -8.67 1.98 1.37
N GLN A 31 -9.09 0.73 1.33
CA GLN A 31 -8.18 -0.39 1.36
C GLN A 31 -7.49 -0.50 0.01
N VAL A 32 -6.16 -0.40 -0.01
CA VAL A 32 -5.33 -0.74 -1.17
C VAL A 32 -5.11 -2.25 -1.19
N ILE A 33 -5.46 -2.89 -2.29
CA ILE A 33 -5.33 -4.33 -2.49
C ILE A 33 -4.32 -4.56 -3.60
N ILE A 34 -3.23 -5.25 -3.28
CA ILE A 34 -2.20 -5.67 -4.23
C ILE A 34 -2.45 -7.15 -4.53
N ASP A 35 -2.64 -7.48 -5.80
CA ASP A 35 -3.00 -8.82 -6.25
C ASP A 35 -2.12 -9.23 -7.44
N VAL A 36 -2.03 -10.54 -7.67
CA VAL A 36 -1.29 -11.14 -8.80
C VAL A 36 -2.27 -11.94 -9.65
N VAL A 37 -2.37 -11.59 -10.92
CA VAL A 37 -3.28 -12.22 -11.87
C VAL A 37 -2.54 -12.70 -13.12
N PRO A 38 -3.06 -13.71 -13.85
CA PRO A 38 -2.51 -14.08 -15.15
C PRO A 38 -2.53 -12.90 -16.12
N GLY A 39 -1.47 -12.75 -16.91
CA GLY A 39 -1.37 -11.73 -17.94
C GLY A 39 0.04 -11.23 -18.19
N ARG A 40 0.18 -10.38 -19.20
CA ARG A 40 1.47 -9.75 -19.52
C ARG A 40 1.76 -8.63 -18.52
N GLY A 41 2.84 -8.77 -17.75
CA GLY A 41 3.40 -7.70 -16.93
C GLY A 41 3.87 -6.49 -17.76
N SER A 42 4.16 -5.38 -17.10
CA SER A 42 4.84 -4.24 -17.74
C SER A 42 6.21 -4.68 -18.25
N GLY A 43 6.73 -4.05 -19.32
CA GLY A 43 8.03 -4.42 -19.91
C GLY A 43 9.23 -4.28 -18.96
N MET A 44 9.06 -3.58 -17.83
CA MET A 44 10.05 -3.41 -16.77
C MET A 44 9.76 -4.25 -15.51
N SER A 45 8.72 -5.07 -15.53
CA SER A 45 8.27 -5.85 -14.38
C SER A 45 8.98 -7.20 -14.32
N LEU A 46 9.46 -7.58 -13.13
CA LEU A 46 10.24 -8.81 -12.95
C LEU A 46 9.43 -10.08 -13.19
N GLU A 47 8.12 -10.03 -12.94
CA GLU A 47 7.21 -11.15 -13.14
C GLU A 47 6.76 -11.32 -14.60
N ALA A 48 7.15 -10.41 -15.51
CA ALA A 48 6.73 -10.47 -16.90
C ALA A 48 7.04 -11.80 -17.62
N PRO A 49 8.19 -12.48 -17.39
CA PRO A 49 8.46 -13.81 -17.94
C PRO A 49 7.60 -14.92 -17.33
N GLU A 50 7.02 -14.71 -16.15
CA GLU A 50 6.25 -15.71 -15.39
C GLU A 50 4.78 -15.80 -15.84
N GLY A 51 4.36 -14.99 -16.83
CA GLY A 51 3.00 -15.00 -17.37
C GLY A 51 1.94 -14.44 -16.41
N VAL A 52 2.36 -13.72 -15.38
CA VAL A 52 1.50 -13.02 -14.41
C VAL A 52 1.81 -11.52 -14.41
N ARG A 53 0.97 -10.75 -13.72
CA ARG A 53 1.15 -9.31 -13.50
C ARG A 53 0.56 -8.88 -12.16
N PHE A 54 1.17 -7.87 -11.56
CA PHE A 54 0.56 -7.19 -10.42
C PHE A 54 -0.60 -6.29 -10.86
N VAL A 55 -1.63 -6.22 -10.03
CA VAL A 55 -2.71 -5.25 -10.13
C VAL A 55 -2.99 -4.63 -8.78
N THR A 56 -3.24 -3.32 -8.78
CA THR A 56 -3.72 -2.59 -7.62
C THR A 56 -5.22 -2.36 -7.78
N ARG A 57 -6.00 -2.80 -6.80
CA ARG A 57 -7.42 -2.47 -6.66
C ARG A 57 -7.61 -1.66 -5.39
N SER A 58 -8.76 -0.99 -5.29
CA SER A 58 -9.15 -0.33 -4.06
C SER A 58 -10.63 -0.51 -3.79
N ARG A 59 -10.99 -0.47 -2.51
CA ARG A 59 -12.37 -0.36 -2.04
C ARG A 59 -12.42 0.61 -0.87
N VAL A 60 -13.57 1.25 -0.66
CA VAL A 60 -13.80 2.05 0.54
C VAL A 60 -13.85 1.12 1.76
N PHE A 61 -13.27 1.56 2.87
CA PHE A 61 -13.42 0.86 4.15
C PHE A 61 -14.89 0.85 4.59
N THR A 62 -15.30 -0.21 5.25
CA THR A 62 -16.56 -0.22 5.99
C THR A 62 -16.44 0.68 7.22
N ASP A 63 -17.55 1.13 7.78
CA ASP A 63 -17.55 1.98 8.98
C ASP A 63 -16.81 1.32 10.15
N ALA A 64 -16.94 0.00 10.31
CA ALA A 64 -16.23 -0.75 11.35
C ALA A 64 -14.71 -0.76 11.11
N GLU A 65 -14.26 -0.92 9.86
CA GLU A 65 -12.84 -0.86 9.52
C GLU A 65 -12.26 0.55 9.69
N ALA A 66 -13.02 1.58 9.30
CA ALA A 66 -12.64 2.97 9.50
C ALA A 66 -12.47 3.29 10.99
N ALA A 67 -13.41 2.87 11.85
CA ALA A 67 -13.32 3.06 13.29
C ALA A 67 -12.09 2.37 13.91
N LEU A 68 -11.73 1.18 13.44
CA LEU A 68 -10.50 0.49 13.88
C LEU A 68 -9.24 1.24 13.48
N LEU A 69 -9.22 1.85 12.29
CA LEU A 69 -8.08 2.65 11.82
C LEU A 69 -7.97 3.96 12.59
N GLU A 70 -9.09 4.59 12.93
CA GLU A 70 -9.10 5.79 13.78
C GLU A 70 -8.55 5.50 15.19
N ASP A 71 -8.93 4.38 15.80
CA ASP A 71 -8.40 3.95 17.10
C ASP A 71 -6.89 3.61 17.05
N ALA A 72 -6.42 3.04 15.93
CA ALA A 72 -5.02 2.75 15.71
C ALA A 72 -4.13 4.00 15.54
N GLY A 73 -4.74 5.16 15.24
CA GLY A 73 -4.03 6.42 15.05
C GLY A 73 -3.36 6.58 13.69
N GLU A 74 -2.60 7.66 13.54
CA GLU A 74 -1.93 7.96 12.27
C GLU A 74 -0.78 6.97 11.98
N PRO A 75 -0.67 6.49 10.73
CA PRO A 75 0.37 5.54 10.32
C PRO A 75 1.78 6.13 10.42
N ALA A 76 2.76 5.23 10.52
CA ALA A 76 4.17 5.61 10.47
C ALA A 76 4.53 6.31 9.15
N THR A 77 5.40 7.31 9.22
CA THR A 77 5.94 8.00 8.05
C THR A 77 7.38 7.58 7.79
N GLY A 78 7.90 7.87 6.59
CA GLY A 78 9.32 7.68 6.27
C GLY A 78 10.22 8.38 7.27
N ALA A 79 9.85 9.58 7.73
CA ALA A 79 10.57 10.29 8.80
C ALA A 79 10.57 9.53 10.14
N SER A 80 9.48 8.85 10.48
CA SER A 80 9.35 8.05 11.70
C SER A 80 10.09 6.69 11.60
N ALA A 81 10.31 6.19 10.39
CA ALA A 81 10.97 4.92 10.14
C ALA A 81 12.51 5.00 10.08
N GLU A 82 13.08 6.19 9.85
CA GLU A 82 14.53 6.42 9.83
C GLU A 82 15.17 6.54 11.24
N VAL A 83 14.39 6.38 12.31
CA VAL A 83 14.84 6.45 13.71
C VAL A 83 15.08 5.05 14.31
N GLY A 84 15.18 4.00 13.48
CA GLY A 84 15.41 2.61 13.87
C GLY A 84 16.77 2.06 13.47
#